data_AF-A0A356WT98-F1
#
_entry.id   AF-A0A356WT98-F1
#
_cell.length_a   1.000
_cell.length_b   1.000
_cell.length_c   1.000
_cell.angle_alpha   90.00
_cell.angle_beta   90.00
_cell.angle_gamma   90.00
#
_symmetry.space_group_name_H-M   'P 1'
#
loop_
_entity.id
_entity.type
_entity.pdbx_description
1 polymer ?
#
loop_
_entity_poly.entity_id
_entity_poly.type
_entity_poly.pdbx_seq_one_letter_code
_entity_poly.pdbx_strand_id
1 'polypeptide(L)'
;MEPLNKKSGWFILLLLFSATVSAQVNSSQVFADSYRYESSGDYQKAIAELNVLNGYDYHKSLRLGWLYYLAKDYESSKKFYNQAISLAPQAVEALLGICYPL
;
A
#
# COMPACT_ATOMS: atom_id res chain seq x y z
N MET A 1 -5.51 -30.43 -45.09
CA MET A 1 -4.97 -29.50 -44.09
C MET A 1 -4.90 -28.14 -44.75
N GLU A 2 -5.93 -27.31 -44.59
CA GLU A 2 -5.99 -25.99 -45.21
C GLU A 2 -5.07 -24.99 -44.49
N PRO A 3 -4.31 -24.15 -45.21
CA PRO A 3 -3.43 -23.17 -44.57
C PRO A 3 -4.28 -22.02 -44.00
N LEU A 4 -4.16 -21.84 -42.69
CA LEU A 4 -4.74 -20.74 -41.93
C LEU A 4 -4.49 -19.41 -42.65
N ASN A 5 -5.56 -18.70 -43.03
CA ASN A 5 -5.50 -17.42 -43.72
C ASN A 5 -4.67 -16.42 -42.89
N LYS A 6 -3.57 -15.92 -43.47
CA LYS A 6 -2.55 -15.08 -42.81
C LYS A 6 -3.14 -13.82 -42.15
N LYS A 7 -4.30 -13.35 -42.63
CA LYS A 7 -5.05 -12.22 -42.06
C LYS A 7 -5.77 -12.57 -40.76
N SER A 8 -6.26 -13.80 -40.62
CA SER A 8 -6.92 -14.30 -39.40
C SER A 8 -5.93 -14.51 -38.26
N GLY A 9 -4.68 -14.85 -38.58
CA GLY A 9 -3.60 -14.97 -37.58
C GLY A 9 -3.23 -13.65 -36.91
N TRP A 10 -3.31 -12.53 -37.63
CA TRP A 10 -3.06 -11.19 -37.08
C TRP A 10 -4.14 -10.75 -36.09
N PHE A 11 -5.41 -11.08 -36.36
CA PHE A 11 -6.51 -10.81 -35.42
C PHE A 11 -6.38 -11.60 -34.12
N ILE A 12 -5.94 -12.87 -34.20
CA ILE A 12 -5.71 -13.72 -33.01
C ILE A 12 -4.54 -13.20 -32.18
N LEU A 13 -3.46 -12.71 -32.82
CA LEU A 13 -2.31 -12.14 -32.13
C LEU A 13 -2.65 -10.85 -31.36
N LEU A 14 -3.53 -10.01 -31.91
CA LEU A 14 -4.01 -8.77 -31.27
C LEU A 14 -4.91 -9.04 -30.06
N LEU A 15 -5.70 -10.12 -30.11
CA LEU A 15 -6.59 -10.57 -29.03
C LEU A 15 -5.83 -11.16 -27.83
N LEU A 16 -4.66 -11.78 -28.08
CA LEU A 16 -3.80 -12.32 -27.03
C LEU A 16 -3.01 -11.23 -26.28
N PHE A 17 -2.84 -10.04 -26.85
CA PHE A 17 -2.14 -8.92 -26.20
C PHE A 17 -3.03 -8.13 -25.24
N SER A 18 -4.37 -8.26 -25.33
CA SER A 18 -5.31 -7.48 -24.52
C SER A 18 -5.59 -8.07 -23.13
N ALA A 19 -5.06 -9.25 -22.81
CA ALA A 19 -5.50 -10.03 -21.65
C ALA A 19 -4.71 -9.84 -20.35
N THR A 20 -3.77 -8.88 -20.26
CA THR A 20 -3.14 -8.55 -18.97
C THR A 20 -3.87 -7.38 -18.31
N VAL A 21 -5.09 -7.63 -17.84
CA VAL A 21 -5.68 -6.79 -16.79
C VAL A 21 -4.92 -7.09 -15.51
N SER A 22 -3.91 -6.26 -15.21
CA SER A 22 -3.30 -6.24 -13.89
C SER A 22 -4.38 -5.85 -12.88
N ALA A 23 -4.62 -6.68 -11.86
CA ALA A 23 -5.45 -6.29 -10.72
C ALA A 23 -4.79 -5.10 -10.02
N GLN A 24 -5.17 -3.89 -10.40
CA GLN A 24 -4.62 -2.67 -9.83
C GLN A 24 -5.08 -2.58 -8.38
N VAL A 25 -4.14 -2.70 -7.44
CA VAL A 25 -4.42 -2.49 -6.02
C VAL A 25 -4.90 -1.05 -5.85
N ASN A 26 -6.14 -0.90 -5.36
CA ASN A 26 -6.72 0.41 -5.11
C ASN A 26 -6.22 0.93 -3.75
N SER A 27 -5.26 1.85 -3.75
CA SER A 27 -4.68 2.40 -2.52
C SER A 27 -5.72 3.03 -1.61
N SER A 28 -6.74 3.72 -2.15
CA SER A 28 -7.79 4.32 -1.33
C SER A 28 -8.59 3.27 -0.57
N GLN A 29 -8.90 2.14 -1.21
CA GLN A 29 -9.58 1.02 -0.57
C GLN A 29 -8.71 0.39 0.53
N VAL A 30 -7.41 0.19 0.26
CA VAL A 30 -6.47 -0.35 1.25
C VAL A 30 -6.38 0.52 2.50
N PHE A 31 -6.30 1.84 2.34
CA PHE A 31 -6.30 2.76 3.49
C PHE A 31 -7.64 2.73 4.25
N ALA A 32 -8.77 2.67 3.53
CA ALA A 32 -10.09 2.56 4.14
C ALA A 32 -10.21 1.27 4.98
N ASP A 33 -9.74 0.14 4.46
CA ASP A 33 -9.71 -1.14 5.17
C ASP A 33 -8.81 -1.07 6.40
N SER A 34 -7.63 -0.44 6.28
CA SER A 34 -6.74 -0.17 7.41
C SER A 34 -7.43 0.64 8.52
N TYR A 35 -8.16 1.72 8.19
CA TYR A 35 -8.97 2.48 9.16
C TYR A 35 -10.09 1.65 9.79
N ARG A 36 -10.76 0.80 9.01
CA ARG A 36 -11.80 -0.09 9.53
C ARG A 36 -11.24 -1.05 10.57
N TYR A 37 -10.11 -1.70 10.29
CA TYR A 37 -9.50 -2.62 11.25
C TYR A 37 -8.97 -1.89 12.49
N GLU A 38 -8.35 -0.72 12.32
CA GLU A 38 -7.96 0.15 13.45
C GLU A 38 -9.15 0.47 14.35
N SER A 39 -10.30 0.86 13.77
CA SER A 39 -11.51 1.18 14.54
C SER A 39 -12.07 0.00 15.34
N SER A 40 -11.76 -1.23 14.91
CA SER A 40 -12.12 -2.47 15.62
C SER A 40 -11.06 -2.92 16.63
N GLY A 41 -9.94 -2.19 16.75
CA GLY A 41 -8.80 -2.53 17.60
C GLY A 41 -7.87 -3.61 17.03
N ASP A 42 -8.08 -4.06 15.80
CA ASP A 42 -7.27 -5.08 15.13
C ASP A 42 -6.11 -4.44 14.36
N TYR A 43 -5.11 -3.96 15.11
CA TYR A 43 -3.98 -3.22 14.54
C TYR A 43 -3.11 -4.08 13.62
N GLN A 44 -2.97 -5.37 13.91
CA GLN A 44 -2.21 -6.31 13.09
C GLN A 44 -2.81 -6.44 11.70
N LYS A 45 -4.15 -6.57 11.59
CA LYS A 45 -4.80 -6.55 10.27
C LYS A 45 -4.69 -5.18 9.61
N ALA A 46 -4.87 -4.09 10.36
CA ALA A 46 -4.73 -2.73 9.81
C ALA A 46 -3.36 -2.49 9.16
N ILE A 47 -2.29 -3.03 9.78
CA ILE A 47 -0.92 -3.02 9.26
C ILE A 47 -0.78 -3.92 8.02
N ALA A 48 -1.34 -5.13 8.08
CA ALA A 48 -1.28 -6.09 6.98
C ALA A 48 -1.90 -5.55 5.69
N GLU A 49 -3.04 -4.84 5.79
CA GLU A 49 -3.66 -4.19 4.64
C GLU A 49 -2.68 -3.25 3.93
N LEU A 50 -1.94 -2.42 4.68
CA LEU A 50 -0.99 -1.46 4.07
C LEU A 50 0.22 -2.13 3.41
N ASN A 51 0.60 -3.33 3.84
CA ASN A 51 1.76 -4.04 3.30
C ASN A 51 1.55 -4.57 1.88
N VAL A 52 0.30 -4.63 1.39
CA VAL A 52 0.00 -5.01 -0.01
C VAL A 52 0.35 -3.90 -1.01
N LEU A 53 0.51 -2.66 -0.53
CA LEU A 53 0.98 -1.55 -1.35
C LEU A 53 2.49 -1.66 -1.57
N ASN A 54 2.92 -1.52 -2.81
CA ASN A 54 4.35 -1.55 -3.13
C ASN A 54 5.05 -0.26 -2.69
N GLY A 55 6.30 -0.39 -2.24
CA GLY A 55 7.11 0.73 -1.78
C GLY A 55 6.59 1.36 -0.49
N TYR A 56 7.17 2.52 -0.18
CA TYR A 56 6.80 3.33 0.97
C TYR A 56 6.76 4.79 0.55
N ASP A 57 5.54 5.30 0.38
CA ASP A 57 5.31 6.74 0.27
C ASP A 57 5.13 7.37 1.66
N TYR A 58 5.00 8.70 1.67
CA TYR A 58 4.83 9.48 2.89
C TYR A 58 3.61 9.01 3.70
N HIS A 59 2.46 8.83 3.04
CA HIS A 59 1.20 8.51 3.71
C HIS A 59 1.19 7.10 4.31
N LYS A 60 1.75 6.11 3.58
CA LYS A 60 1.88 4.75 4.07
C LYS A 60 2.83 4.69 5.26
N SER A 61 3.97 5.39 5.18
CA SER A 61 4.95 5.44 6.28
C SER A 61 4.35 6.11 7.51
N LEU A 62 3.66 7.25 7.35
CA LEU A 62 2.97 7.93 8.44
C LEU A 62 1.94 7.03 9.12
N ARG A 63 1.13 6.34 8.31
CA ARG A 63 0.07 5.47 8.85
C ARG A 63 0.62 4.24 9.56
N LEU A 64 1.65 3.60 9.00
CA LEU A 64 2.33 2.48 9.66
C LEU A 64 2.93 2.94 11.00
N GLY A 65 3.54 4.12 11.06
CA GLY A 65 4.05 4.70 12.31
C GLY A 65 2.98 4.74 13.41
N TRP A 66 1.78 5.23 13.08
CA TRP A 66 0.65 5.29 14.00
C TRP A 66 0.14 3.91 14.41
N LEU A 67 -0.04 2.99 13.47
CA LEU A 67 -0.59 1.67 13.77
C LEU A 67 0.37 0.83 14.63
N TYR A 68 1.67 0.90 14.38
CA TYR A 68 2.66 0.23 15.23
C TYR A 68 2.72 0.84 16.63
N TYR A 69 2.50 2.16 16.76
CA TYR A 69 2.36 2.81 18.07
C TYR A 69 1.17 2.23 18.84
N LEU A 70 -0.02 2.17 18.22
CA LEU A 70 -1.22 1.58 18.81
C LEU A 70 -1.04 0.10 19.16
N ALA A 71 -0.28 -0.64 18.35
CA ALA A 71 0.08 -2.04 18.59
C ALA A 71 1.16 -2.23 19.68
N LYS A 72 1.66 -1.15 20.30
CA LYS A 72 2.74 -1.13 21.29
C LYS A 72 4.10 -1.64 20.77
N ASP A 73 4.28 -1.67 19.45
CA ASP A 73 5.58 -1.92 18.82
C ASP A 73 6.23 -0.56 18.50
N TYR A 74 6.83 0.01 19.54
CA TYR A 74 7.39 1.36 19.47
C TYR A 74 8.66 1.46 18.61
N GLU A 75 9.40 0.35 18.45
CA GLU A 75 10.58 0.34 17.58
C GLU A 75 10.17 0.44 16.10
N SER A 76 9.18 -0.36 15.68
CA SER A 76 8.62 -0.25 14.33
C SER A 76 7.94 1.12 14.12
N SER A 77 7.21 1.62 15.12
CA SER A 77 6.60 2.95 15.06
C SER A 77 7.63 4.06 14.77
N LYS A 78 8.71 4.13 15.57
CA LYS A 78 9.80 5.09 15.36
C LYS A 78 10.42 4.96 13.98
N LYS A 79 10.67 3.73 13.50
CA LYS A 79 11.22 3.49 12.16
C LYS A 79 10.33 4.12 11.08
N PHE A 80 9.02 3.87 11.11
CA PHE A 80 8.11 4.36 10.08
C PHE A 80 7.84 5.86 10.17
N TYR A 81 7.80 6.45 11.37
CA TYR A 81 7.75 7.90 11.51
C TYR A 81 9.02 8.58 11.00
N ASN A 82 10.21 8.06 11.30
CA ASN A 82 11.46 8.57 10.73
C ASN A 82 11.49 8.47 9.20
N GLN A 83 10.92 7.39 8.65
CA GLN A 83 10.77 7.24 7.21
C GLN A 83 9.80 8.30 6.63
N ALA A 84 8.66 8.56 7.27
CA ALA A 84 7.75 9.63 6.87
C ALA A 84 8.43 11.01 6.93
N ILE A 85 9.22 11.28 7.98
CA ILE A 85 10.03 12.52 8.11
C ILE A 85 11.06 12.61 6.99
N SER A 86 11.71 11.52 6.60
CA SER A 86 12.69 11.55 5.49
C SER A 86 12.04 11.91 4.14
N LEU A 87 10.78 11.53 3.95
CA LEU A 87 10.01 11.80 2.72
C LEU A 87 9.38 13.21 2.74
N ALA A 88 8.98 13.70 3.92
CA ALA A 88 8.42 15.03 4.13
C ALA A 88 8.90 15.65 5.45
N PRO A 89 10.10 16.28 5.47
CA PRO A 89 10.76 16.72 6.71
C PRO A 89 10.02 17.78 7.53
N GLN A 90 9.09 18.51 6.91
CA GLN A 90 8.31 19.58 7.54
C GLN A 90 6.87 19.15 7.87
N ALA A 91 6.52 17.88 7.65
CA ALA A 91 5.19 17.39 7.94
C ALA A 91 4.94 17.31 9.45
N VAL A 92 3.97 18.10 9.92
CA VAL A 92 3.65 18.23 11.35
C VAL A 92 3.19 16.89 11.91
N GLU A 93 2.42 16.10 11.16
CA GLU A 93 1.88 14.82 11.61
C GLU A 93 2.98 13.80 11.91
N ALA A 94 4.03 13.76 11.09
CA ALA A 94 5.15 12.83 11.28
C ALA A 94 6.05 13.27 12.45
N LEU A 95 6.32 14.58 12.56
CA LEU A 95 7.09 15.16 13.67
C LEU A 95 6.35 15.05 15.01
N LEU A 96 5.02 15.16 15.01
CA LEU A 96 4.22 14.93 16.21
C LEU A 96 4.22 13.45 16.58
N GLY A 97 4.06 12.56 15.58
CA GLY A 97 4.00 11.12 15.79
C GLY A 97 5.25 10.53 16.44
N ILE A 98 6.45 11.00 16.06
CA ILE A 98 7.71 10.54 16.66
C ILE A 98 7.88 10.97 18.13
N CYS A 99 7.12 11.98 18.57
CA CYS A 99 7.15 12.49 19.94
C CYS A 99 6.15 11.81 20.89
N TYR A 100 5.36 10.82 20.43
CA TYR A 100 4.42 10.13 21.30
C TYR A 100 5.14 9.35 22.43
N PRO A 101 4.58 9.36 23.66
CA PRO A 101 5.18 8.69 24.82
C PRO A 101 5.08 7.16 24.70
N LEU A 102 6.06 6.47 25.29
CA LEU A 102 6.12 5.00 25.36
C LEU A 102 5.15 4.41 26.41
#